data_AF-A0AAJ2ESV5-F1
#
_entry.id   AF-A0AAJ2ESV5-F1
#
_cell.length_a   1.000
_cell.length_b   1.000
_cell.length_c   1.000
_cell.angle_alpha   90.00
_cell.angle_beta   90.00
_cell.angle_gamma   90.00
#
_symmetry.space_group_name_H-M   'P 1'
#
loop_
_entity.id
_entity.type
_entity.pdbx_description
1 polymer ?
#
loop_
_entity_poly.entity_id
_entity_poly.type
_entity_poly.pdbx_seq_one_letter_code
_entity_poly.pdbx_strand_id
1 'polypeptide(L)'
;MSRLDSFIRRLSAQRDILNHVHGDLDLPAEGPIMEIGLGNGRTFNHLRELFPDRRIVAFDRAMGAHASSVPEDGNLVLGEIDQTAKDWVGIGAALVHADIGTGYDEKDAVTRDMAAADRFGHAGQGRHCHQRPAAEGSKPRSAAGA
;
A
#
# COMPACT_ATOMS: atom_id res chain seq x y z
N MET A 1 -9.34 10.60 -27.42
CA MET A 1 -10.10 9.95 -26.33
C MET A 1 -10.45 11.03 -25.31
N SER A 2 -11.67 11.09 -24.77
CA SER A 2 -12.02 12.11 -23.77
C SER A 2 -11.35 11.82 -22.42
N ARG A 3 -11.35 12.79 -21.50
CA ARG A 3 -10.88 12.57 -20.12
C ARG A 3 -11.71 11.50 -19.40
N LEU A 4 -13.01 11.46 -19.67
CA LEU A 4 -13.93 10.46 -19.09
C LEU A 4 -13.58 9.05 -19.59
N ASP A 5 -13.39 8.88 -20.90
CA ASP A 5 -13.02 7.58 -21.48
C ASP A 5 -11.67 7.09 -20.94
N SER A 6 -10.70 7.99 -20.81
CA SER A 6 -9.38 7.66 -20.25
C SER A 6 -9.48 7.21 -18.78
N PHE A 7 -10.33 7.90 -18.00
CA PHE A 7 -10.60 7.53 -16.61
C PHE A 7 -11.27 6.16 -16.49
N ILE A 8 -12.30 5.88 -17.30
CA ILE A 8 -12.98 4.58 -17.33
C ILE A 8 -11.96 3.49 -17.69
N ARG A 9 -11.20 3.68 -18.77
CA ARG A 9 -10.20 2.70 -19.22
C ARG A 9 -9.19 2.39 -18.11
N ARG A 10 -8.70 3.40 -17.40
CA ARG A 10 -7.74 3.21 -16.30
C ARG A 10 -8.35 2.41 -15.14
N LEU A 11 -9.54 2.77 -14.68
CA LEU A 11 -10.19 2.07 -13.57
C LEU A 11 -10.56 0.62 -13.92
N SER A 12 -11.06 0.39 -15.15
CA SER A 12 -11.36 -0.97 -15.61
C SER A 12 -10.10 -1.82 -15.68
N ALA A 13 -9.00 -1.27 -16.22
CA ALA A 13 -7.73 -1.98 -16.29
C ALA A 13 -7.19 -2.34 -14.89
N GLN A 14 -7.24 -1.42 -13.92
CA GLN A 14 -6.83 -1.71 -12.54
C GLN A 14 -7.63 -2.85 -11.92
N ARG A 15 -8.97 -2.80 -12.01
CA ARG A 15 -9.84 -3.86 -11.49
C ARG A 15 -9.51 -5.21 -12.15
N ASP A 16 -9.41 -5.23 -13.47
CA ASP A 16 -9.20 -6.47 -14.21
C ASP A 16 -7.83 -7.09 -13.88
N ILE A 17 -6.77 -6.26 -13.73
CA ILE A 17 -5.44 -6.70 -13.30
C ILE A 17 -5.48 -7.21 -11.85
N LEU A 18 -6.11 -6.49 -10.91
CA LEU A 18 -6.18 -6.93 -9.52
C LEU A 18 -6.94 -8.24 -9.36
N ASN A 19 -8.03 -8.42 -10.12
CA ASN A 19 -8.77 -9.68 -10.16
C ASN A 19 -7.93 -10.82 -10.73
N HIS A 20 -7.16 -10.57 -11.79
CA HIS A 20 -6.24 -11.56 -12.35
C HIS A 20 -5.14 -11.94 -11.34
N VAL A 21 -4.54 -10.96 -10.66
CA VAL A 21 -3.55 -11.22 -9.60
C VAL A 21 -4.15 -12.08 -8.48
N HIS A 22 -5.38 -11.81 -8.08
CA HIS A 22 -6.06 -12.60 -7.05
C HIS A 22 -6.41 -14.02 -7.50
N GLY A 23 -6.91 -14.19 -8.73
CA GLY A 23 -7.43 -15.47 -9.22
C GLY A 23 -6.37 -16.40 -9.80
N ASP A 24 -5.28 -15.85 -10.37
CA ASP A 24 -4.41 -16.59 -11.27
C ASP A 24 -2.91 -16.55 -10.89
N LEU A 25 -2.50 -15.71 -9.92
CA LEU A 25 -1.10 -15.60 -9.51
C LEU A 25 -0.86 -16.08 -8.08
N ASP A 26 0.22 -16.84 -7.91
CA ASP A 26 0.73 -17.22 -6.59
C ASP A 26 1.49 -16.05 -5.95
N LEU A 27 0.81 -15.32 -5.07
CA LEU A 27 1.46 -14.34 -4.21
C LEU A 27 2.26 -15.04 -3.10
N PRO A 28 3.34 -14.41 -2.59
CA PRO A 28 4.00 -14.88 -1.38
C PRO A 28 3.00 -15.16 -0.25
N ALA A 29 3.20 -16.27 0.46
CA ALA A 29 2.32 -16.70 1.56
C ALA A 29 2.20 -15.60 2.64
N GLU A 30 3.33 -14.96 2.95
CA GLU A 30 3.44 -13.88 3.91
C GLU A 30 3.70 -12.54 3.24
N GLY A 31 3.52 -11.47 4.00
CA GLY A 31 3.84 -10.11 3.57
C GLY A 31 2.61 -9.27 3.24
N PRO A 32 2.66 -7.95 3.53
CA PRO A 32 1.54 -7.05 3.31
C PRO A 32 1.35 -6.72 1.83
N ILE A 33 0.19 -6.17 1.50
CA ILE A 33 -0.03 -5.43 0.26
C ILE A 33 0.29 -3.96 0.52
N MET A 34 0.99 -3.32 -0.40
CA MET A 34 1.22 -1.88 -0.37
C MET A 34 0.36 -1.18 -1.43
N GLU A 35 -0.44 -0.22 -1.01
CA GLU A 35 -1.24 0.64 -1.89
C GLU A 35 -0.59 2.02 -1.95
N ILE A 36 -0.03 2.39 -3.10
CA ILE A 36 0.65 3.67 -3.31
C ILE A 36 -0.28 4.63 -4.06
N GLY A 37 -0.72 5.67 -3.38
CA GLY A 37 -1.73 6.61 -3.88
C GLY A 37 -3.14 6.17 -3.49
N LEU A 38 -3.52 6.39 -2.24
CA LEU A 38 -4.83 6.00 -1.72
C LEU A 38 -5.97 6.77 -2.40
N GLY A 39 -5.82 8.08 -2.59
CA GLY A 39 -6.84 8.96 -3.15
C GLY A 39 -8.19 8.79 -2.45
N ASN A 40 -9.24 8.51 -3.23
CA ASN A 40 -10.58 8.24 -2.68
C ASN A 40 -10.71 6.83 -2.06
N GLY A 41 -9.77 5.92 -2.32
CA GLY A 41 -9.71 4.59 -1.73
C GLY A 41 -10.54 3.52 -2.44
N ARG A 42 -10.79 3.66 -3.75
CA ARG A 42 -11.57 2.67 -4.53
C ARG A 42 -10.80 1.36 -4.71
N THR A 43 -9.55 1.45 -5.15
CA THR A 43 -8.64 0.30 -5.31
C THR A 43 -8.28 -0.31 -3.96
N PHE A 44 -8.01 0.51 -2.95
CA PHE A 44 -7.83 0.03 -1.58
C PHE A 44 -9.01 -0.79 -1.06
N ASN A 45 -10.24 -0.31 -1.26
CA ASN A 45 -11.44 -1.04 -0.86
C ASN A 45 -11.59 -2.36 -1.64
N HIS A 46 -11.33 -2.34 -2.96
CA HIS A 46 -11.33 -3.55 -3.79
C HIS A 46 -10.27 -4.57 -3.35
N LEU A 47 -9.07 -4.11 -2.99
CA LEU A 47 -8.00 -4.97 -2.45
C LEU A 47 -8.41 -5.63 -1.12
N ARG A 48 -9.17 -4.94 -0.25
CA ARG A 48 -9.71 -5.53 0.98
C ARG A 48 -10.71 -6.65 0.70
N GLU A 49 -11.51 -6.51 -0.37
CA GLU A 49 -12.45 -7.56 -0.78
C GLU A 49 -11.73 -8.78 -1.35
N LEU A 50 -10.69 -8.57 -2.16
CA LEU A 50 -9.90 -9.66 -2.75
C LEU A 50 -9.00 -10.36 -1.73
N PHE A 51 -8.45 -9.63 -0.75
CA PHE A 51 -7.48 -10.17 0.20
C PHE A 51 -7.89 -9.86 1.65
N PRO A 52 -9.02 -10.42 2.14
CA PRO A 52 -9.59 -10.06 3.43
C PRO A 52 -8.67 -10.33 4.63
N ASP A 53 -7.81 -11.35 4.51
CA ASP A 53 -6.92 -11.78 5.59
C ASP A 53 -5.52 -11.16 5.51
N ARG A 54 -5.24 -10.34 4.48
CA ARG A 54 -3.91 -9.78 4.27
C ARG A 54 -3.87 -8.32 4.69
N ARG A 55 -2.88 -7.95 5.51
CA ARG A 55 -2.63 -6.57 5.88
C ARG A 55 -2.36 -5.72 4.64
N ILE A 56 -3.04 -4.57 4.54
CA ILE A 56 -2.82 -3.59 3.48
C ILE A 56 -2.31 -2.29 4.11
N VAL A 57 -1.18 -1.77 3.62
CA VAL A 57 -0.62 -0.49 4.04
C VAL A 57 -0.76 0.51 2.90
N ALA A 58 -1.50 1.59 3.14
CA ALA A 58 -1.74 2.63 2.16
C ALA A 58 -0.83 3.84 2.38
N PHE A 59 -0.36 4.42 1.28
CA PHE A 59 0.48 5.61 1.26
C PHE A 59 -0.23 6.72 0.50
N ASP A 60 -0.23 7.93 1.05
CA ASP A 60 -0.71 9.11 0.36
C ASP A 60 -0.04 10.39 0.90
N ARG A 61 -0.13 11.47 0.15
CA ARG A 61 0.26 12.81 0.62
C ARG A 61 -0.74 13.37 1.62
N ALA A 62 -2.02 13.00 1.49
CA ALA A 62 -3.09 13.49 2.34
C ALA A 62 -4.23 12.47 2.50
N MET A 63 -4.96 12.57 3.61
CA MET A 63 -6.12 11.71 3.85
C MET A 63 -7.36 12.24 3.10
N GLY A 64 -7.67 11.63 1.95
CA GLY A 64 -8.83 11.99 1.11
C GLY A 64 -9.80 10.85 0.81
N ALA A 65 -9.65 9.72 1.49
CA ALA A 65 -10.43 8.51 1.25
C ALA A 65 -11.90 8.67 1.67
N HIS A 66 -12.77 7.94 1.00
CA HIS A 66 -14.13 7.74 1.48
C HIS A 66 -14.12 7.07 2.85
N ALA A 67 -15.13 7.32 3.69
CA ALA A 67 -15.20 6.80 5.05
C ALA A 67 -15.11 5.26 5.14
N SER A 68 -15.65 4.55 4.13
CA SER A 68 -15.56 3.07 4.05
C SER A 68 -14.18 2.55 3.59
N SER A 69 -13.29 3.44 3.17
CA SER A 69 -11.99 3.12 2.59
C SER A 69 -10.84 3.70 3.42
N VAL A 70 -11.10 4.09 4.66
CA VAL A 70 -10.06 4.53 5.60
C VAL A 70 -9.29 3.31 6.09
N PRO A 71 -7.95 3.26 5.93
CA PRO A 71 -7.13 2.21 6.51
C PRO A 71 -7.20 2.22 8.04
N GLU A 72 -7.02 1.05 8.64
CA GLU A 72 -6.92 0.93 10.10
C GLU A 72 -5.69 1.68 10.66
N ASP A 73 -5.71 1.98 11.95
CA ASP A 73 -4.61 2.67 12.63
C ASP A 73 -3.27 1.95 12.40
N GLY A 74 -2.25 2.70 11.99
CA GLY A 74 -0.93 2.16 11.64
C GLY A 74 -0.81 1.53 10.25
N ASN A 75 -1.88 1.56 9.45
CA ASN A 75 -1.90 1.11 8.06
C ASN A 75 -2.05 2.25 7.04
N LEU A 76 -2.01 3.50 7.51
CA LEU A 76 -1.91 4.69 6.66
C LEU A 76 -0.59 5.41 6.93
N VAL A 77 0.17 5.65 5.86
CA VAL A 77 1.41 6.42 5.88
C VAL A 77 1.19 7.71 5.10
N LEU A 78 1.32 8.85 5.80
CA LEU A 78 1.15 10.16 5.20
C LEU A 78 2.50 10.83 4.93
N GLY A 79 2.65 11.38 3.72
CA GLY A 79 3.82 12.15 3.30
C GLY A 79 4.19 11.89 1.84
N GLU A 80 5.26 12.54 1.37
CA GLU A 80 5.78 12.26 0.02
C GLU A 80 6.37 10.85 -0.04
N ILE A 81 5.99 10.08 -1.06
CA ILE A 81 6.35 8.66 -1.16
C ILE A 81 7.87 8.43 -1.30
N ASP A 82 8.58 9.37 -1.94
CA ASP A 82 10.04 9.32 -2.09
C ASP A 82 10.80 9.48 -0.75
N GLN A 83 10.12 9.94 0.29
CA GLN A 83 10.61 10.03 1.65
C GLN A 83 10.08 8.87 2.49
N THR A 84 8.76 8.64 2.46
CA THR A 84 8.10 7.70 3.35
C THR A 84 8.32 6.24 2.98
N ALA A 85 8.47 5.89 1.69
CA ALA A 85 8.69 4.51 1.26
C ALA A 85 10.05 3.93 1.72
N LYS A 86 11.03 4.80 2.03
CA LYS A 86 12.38 4.38 2.46
C LYS A 86 12.36 3.54 3.74
N ASP A 87 11.44 3.86 4.65
CA ASP A 87 11.27 3.14 5.91
C ASP A 87 10.65 1.74 5.73
N TRP A 88 10.15 1.46 4.52
CA TRP A 88 9.46 0.22 4.16
C TRP A 88 10.26 -0.65 3.19
N VAL A 89 11.53 -0.31 2.95
CA VAL A 89 12.43 -1.15 2.15
C VAL A 89 12.72 -2.47 2.89
N GLY A 90 12.59 -3.59 2.18
CA GLY A 90 12.88 -4.91 2.73
C GLY A 90 11.78 -5.52 3.60
N ILE A 91 10.57 -4.93 3.64
CA ILE A 91 9.44 -5.48 4.42
C ILE A 91 8.92 -6.81 3.89
N GLY A 92 9.34 -7.23 2.69
CA GLY A 92 8.81 -8.41 2.02
C GLY A 92 7.35 -8.26 1.62
N ALA A 93 6.99 -7.17 0.93
CA ALA A 93 5.63 -6.97 0.42
C ALA A 93 5.27 -8.10 -0.57
N ALA A 94 4.07 -8.66 -0.41
CA ALA A 94 3.56 -9.69 -1.31
C ALA A 94 3.08 -9.09 -2.64
N LEU A 95 2.57 -7.86 -2.60
CA LEU A 95 2.09 -7.10 -3.74
C LEU A 95 2.28 -5.61 -3.49
N VAL A 96 2.69 -4.87 -4.51
CA VAL A 96 2.67 -3.41 -4.52
C VAL A 96 1.78 -2.96 -5.68
N HIS A 97 0.70 -2.26 -5.36
CA HIS A 97 -0.14 -1.59 -6.34
C HIS A 97 0.10 -0.08 -6.27
N ALA A 98 0.28 0.58 -7.41
CA ALA A 98 0.60 1.99 -7.48
C ALA A 98 -0.26 2.70 -8.54
N ASP A 99 -1.08 3.63 -8.09
CA ASP A 99 -1.90 4.52 -8.94
C ASP A 99 -1.67 5.98 -8.57
N ILE A 100 -0.44 6.44 -8.85
CA ILE A 100 0.03 7.80 -8.54
C ILE A 100 -0.03 8.75 -9.76
N GLY A 101 -0.73 8.35 -10.82
CA GLY A 101 -0.90 9.15 -12.03
C GLY A 101 -1.70 10.42 -11.76
N THR A 102 -1.16 11.56 -12.16
CA THR A 102 -1.78 12.88 -12.03
C THR A 102 -2.73 13.20 -13.20
N GLY A 103 -2.66 12.42 -14.29
CA GLY A 103 -3.44 12.66 -15.51
C GLY A 103 -2.89 13.81 -16.37
N TYR A 104 -1.66 14.25 -16.08
CA TYR A 104 -0.89 15.20 -16.89
C TYR A 104 0.31 14.46 -17.45
N ASP A 105 0.33 14.25 -18.76
CA ASP A 105 1.31 13.39 -19.43
C ASP A 105 2.77 13.74 -19.08
N GLU A 106 3.09 15.03 -18.99
CA GLU A 106 4.44 15.52 -18.64
C GLU A 106 4.86 15.16 -17.20
N LYS A 107 3.93 15.22 -16.24
CA LYS A 107 4.19 14.88 -14.83
C LYS A 107 4.20 13.37 -14.63
N ASP A 108 3.32 12.66 -15.32
CA ASP A 108 3.20 11.21 -15.25
C ASP A 108 4.43 10.51 -15.87
N ALA A 109 5.08 11.14 -16.86
CA ALA A 109 6.35 10.67 -17.40
C ALA A 109 7.47 10.67 -16.35
N VAL A 110 7.60 11.75 -15.57
CA VAL A 110 8.59 11.84 -14.48
C VAL A 110 8.32 10.80 -13.39
N THR A 111 7.06 10.63 -12.99
CA THR A 111 6.66 9.62 -12.00
C THR A 111 6.94 8.20 -12.46
N ARG A 112 6.68 7.89 -13.74
CA ARG A 112 7.04 6.59 -14.34
C ARG A 112 8.54 6.35 -14.31
N ASP A 113 9.34 7.36 -14.68
CA ASP A 113 10.80 7.22 -14.71
C ASP A 113 11.34 7.02 -13.29
N MET A 114 10.78 7.68 -12.27
CA MET A 114 11.13 7.41 -10.87
C MET A 114 10.79 5.98 -10.45
N ALA A 115 9.60 5.47 -10.78
CA ALA A 115 9.20 4.10 -10.46
C ALA A 115 10.03 3.05 -11.22
N ALA A 116 10.52 3.37 -12.40
CA ALA A 116 11.31 2.47 -13.25
C ALA A 116 12.83 2.57 -13.03
N ALA A 117 13.33 3.69 -12.48
CA ALA A 117 14.76 3.95 -12.28
C ALA A 117 15.37 3.11 -11.14
N ASP A 118 14.57 2.66 -10.18
CA ASP A 118 14.98 1.69 -9.16
C ASP A 118 14.95 0.24 -9.72
N ARG A 119 15.73 0.00 -10.78
CA ARG A 119 16.01 -1.36 -11.25
C ARG A 119 16.70 -2.14 -10.14
N PHE A 120 15.93 -2.94 -9.39
CA PHE A 120 16.30 -4.16 -8.68
C PHE A 120 17.81 -4.32 -8.41
N GLY A 121 18.35 -3.45 -7.57
CA GLY A 121 19.68 -3.59 -7.01
C GLY A 121 19.63 -4.52 -5.81
N HIS A 122 20.16 -5.74 -6.00
CA HIS A 122 20.48 -6.72 -4.95
C HIS A 122 19.33 -7.63 -4.47
N ALA A 123 18.98 -8.61 -5.31
CA ALA A 123 18.65 -9.93 -4.81
C ALA A 123 19.85 -10.50 -4.04
N GLY A 124 19.63 -10.93 -2.80
CA GLY A 124 20.54 -11.82 -2.08
C GLY A 124 21.25 -11.22 -0.87
N GLN A 125 20.60 -11.28 0.29
CA GLN A 125 21.11 -11.98 1.49
C GLN A 125 20.13 -11.76 2.64
N GLY A 126 19.60 -12.88 3.15
CA GLY A 126 18.63 -12.91 4.23
C GLY A 126 19.12 -12.16 5.46
N ARG A 127 18.31 -11.23 5.94
CA ARG A 127 18.39 -10.74 7.31
C ARG A 127 17.04 -11.05 7.95
N HIS A 128 17.10 -11.89 8.97
CA HIS A 128 15.97 -12.22 9.82
C HIS A 128 15.28 -10.93 10.28
N CYS A 129 14.00 -10.79 9.91
CA CYS A 129 13.15 -9.71 10.38
C CYS A 129 12.93 -9.93 11.88
N HIS A 130 13.57 -9.11 12.71
CA HIS A 130 13.20 -9.02 14.12
C HIS A 130 11.79 -8.44 14.20
N GLN A 131 10.84 -9.29 14.55
CA GLN A 131 9.50 -8.90 14.98
C GLN A 131 9.65 -7.86 16.11
N ARG A 132 9.15 -6.65 15.90
CA ARG A 132 8.95 -5.69 17.00
C ARG A 132 7.76 -6.16 17.84
N PRO A 133 7.85 -6.16 19.18
CA PRO A 133 6.75 -6.59 20.02
C PRO A 133 5.62 -5.56 20.02
N ALA A 134 4.39 -6.06 20.10
CA ALA A 134 3.19 -5.26 20.35
C ALA A 134 3.32 -4.46 21.66
N ALA A 135 2.76 -3.26 21.70
CA ALA A 135 2.77 -2.38 22.86
C ALA A 135 2.18 -3.09 24.09
N GLU A 136 3.00 -3.26 25.14
CA GLU A 136 2.56 -3.80 26.43
C GLU A 136 1.64 -2.81 27.15
N GLY A 137 0.48 -3.33 27.56
CA GLY A 137 -0.53 -2.60 28.32
C GLY A 137 -0.05 -2.15 29.69
N SER A 138 -0.35 -0.90 30.01
CA SER A 138 -0.17 -0.30 31.33
C SER A 138 -0.99 -1.02 32.41
N LYS A 139 -0.32 -1.62 33.39
CA LYS A 139 -0.92 -1.93 34.71
C LYS A 139 -0.72 -0.74 35.65
N PRO A 140 -1.73 -0.32 36.43
CA PRO A 140 -1.49 0.32 37.71
C PRO A 140 -1.45 -0.71 38.86
N ARG A 141 -0.40 -0.57 39.67
CA ARG A 141 -0.22 -0.99 41.08
C ARG A 141 -1.36 -0.40 41.94
N SER A 142 -1.73 -0.83 43.14
CA SER A 142 -1.42 -1.92 44.08
C SER A 142 -2.55 -1.88 45.12
N ALA A 143 -3.01 -3.02 45.62
CA ALA A 143 -3.78 -3.09 46.86
C ALA A 143 -2.82 -3.00 48.05
N ALA A 144 -3.02 -2.03 48.93
CA ALA A 144 -2.47 -2.01 50.28
C ALA A 144 -3.67 -2.04 51.24
N GLY A 145 -3.69 -3.04 52.12
CA GLY A 145 -4.72 -3.22 53.12
C GLY A 145 -4.57 -2.29 54.32
N ALA A 146 -5.71 -2.06 54.96
CA ALA A 146 -5.92 -1.92 56.39
C ALA A 146 -7.31 -2.50 56.68
#